data_AF-A0AAN6NIH8-F1
#
_entry.id   AF-A0AAN6NIH8-F1
#
_cell.length_a   1.000
_cell.length_b   1.000
_cell.length_c   1.000
_cell.angle_alpha   90.00
_cell.angle_beta   90.00
_cell.angle_gamma   90.00
#
_symmetry.space_group_name_H-M   'P 1'
#
loop_
_entity.id
_entity.type
_entity.pdbx_description
1 polymer ?
#
loop_
_entity_poly.entity_id
_entity_poly.type
_entity_poly.pdbx_seq_one_letter_code
_entity_poly.pdbx_strand_id
1 'polypeptide(L)'
;MADDKRKIAQLDRLSLCPLTPPETLPPDSPTPSVSLPVSSVDKIIAELRNRCRGRPQVEEEWWCVSLSLDEFNALEARIEADEDLHGSKYDYFPDLAKFVLRMAGDLRESVIRRFEKHINFQLLSIQQDGSLVNGERILRIGLKDFGNRHDCPGIDEVSGEITISFSQLYNIVQRSEVAAQGMEQRRKQKQGQGDVGYIRPIKRKMAQSPPKELNVSDEERLKAVEEEVDKRLHDQDSEYVL
;
A
#
# COMPACT_ATOMS: atom_id res chain seq x y z
N MET A 1 -52.83 14.97 -8.94
CA MET A 1 -53.57 16.00 -9.68
C MET A 1 -52.94 17.36 -9.37
N ALA A 2 -52.09 17.84 -10.25
CA ALA A 2 -51.78 19.25 -10.45
C ALA A 2 -50.98 19.31 -11.75
N ASP A 3 -51.69 19.63 -12.84
CA ASP A 3 -51.16 20.03 -14.14
C ASP A 3 -50.17 21.19 -13.94
N ASP A 4 -48.99 21.12 -14.56
CA ASP A 4 -48.34 22.34 -15.01
C ASP A 4 -47.95 22.23 -16.48
N LYS A 5 -48.52 23.16 -17.22
CA LYS A 5 -48.63 23.20 -18.66
C LYS A 5 -47.78 24.35 -19.16
N ARG A 6 -47.02 24.05 -20.22
CA ARG A 6 -46.59 24.97 -21.29
C ARG A 6 -45.55 26.02 -20.89
N LYS A 7 -44.42 25.97 -21.60
CA LYS A 7 -44.00 27.05 -22.51
C LYS A 7 -42.96 26.52 -23.50
N ILE A 8 -43.45 26.14 -24.68
CA ILE A 8 -42.64 26.01 -25.89
C ILE A 8 -42.55 27.42 -26.48
N ALA A 9 -41.37 28.02 -26.42
CA ALA A 9 -41.08 29.24 -27.18
C ALA A 9 -40.17 28.84 -28.34
N GLN A 10 -40.76 28.80 -29.52
CA GLN A 10 -40.06 28.94 -30.79
C GLN A 10 -39.41 30.32 -30.85
N LEU A 11 -38.17 30.38 -31.32
CA LEU A 11 -37.63 31.58 -31.93
C LEU A 11 -36.71 31.15 -33.06
N ASP A 12 -37.28 31.23 -34.26
CA ASP A 12 -36.59 31.25 -35.53
C ASP A 12 -35.47 32.30 -35.52
N ARG A 13 -34.23 31.84 -35.76
CA ARG A 13 -33.16 32.68 -36.30
C ARG A 13 -32.42 31.90 -37.37
N LEU A 14 -33.02 31.88 -38.56
CA LEU A 14 -32.31 31.62 -39.80
C LEU A 14 -31.36 32.79 -40.07
N SER A 15 -30.13 32.67 -39.57
CA SER A 15 -29.03 33.53 -39.97
C SER A 15 -28.50 33.04 -41.32
N LEU A 16 -28.80 33.80 -42.37
CA LEU A 16 -28.22 33.66 -43.71
C LEU A 16 -26.70 33.87 -43.61
N CYS A 17 -25.91 32.79 -43.76
CA CYS A 17 -24.47 32.88 -43.93
C CYS A 17 -24.15 33.44 -45.33
N PRO A 18 -23.21 34.40 -45.48
CA PRO A 18 -22.69 34.80 -46.78
C PRO A 18 -21.90 33.66 -47.42
N LEU A 19 -22.17 33.40 -48.71
CA LEU A 19 -21.32 32.58 -49.57
C LEU A 19 -20.00 33.32 -49.84
N THR A 20 -18.97 33.05 -49.05
CA THR A 20 -17.59 33.23 -49.48
C THR A 20 -17.11 31.98 -50.23
N PRO A 21 -16.32 32.14 -51.31
CA PRO A 21 -15.75 31.02 -52.04
C PRO A 21 -14.71 30.27 -51.18
N PRO A 22 -14.55 28.94 -51.36
CA PRO A 22 -13.64 28.14 -50.56
C PRO A 22 -12.19 28.55 -50.85
N GLU A 23 -11.55 29.11 -49.85
CA GLU A 23 -10.11 29.37 -49.84
C GLU A 23 -9.40 28.02 -49.67
N THR A 24 -8.58 27.66 -50.65
CA THR A 24 -7.75 26.47 -50.69
C THR A 24 -6.75 26.51 -49.53
N LEU A 25 -7.10 25.91 -48.39
CA LEU A 25 -6.18 25.72 -47.27
C LEU A 25 -5.06 24.75 -47.69
N PRO A 26 -3.80 25.02 -47.30
CA PRO A 26 -2.69 24.10 -47.54
C PRO A 26 -2.92 22.77 -46.81
N PRO A 27 -2.59 21.63 -47.43
CA PRO A 27 -2.72 20.33 -46.81
C PRO A 27 -1.56 20.16 -45.84
N ASP A 28 -1.73 20.53 -44.57
CA ASP A 28 -0.90 20.08 -43.43
C ASP A 28 -1.45 20.65 -42.11
N SER A 29 -2.75 20.50 -41.87
CA SER A 29 -3.25 20.57 -40.48
C SER A 29 -2.91 19.24 -39.82
N PRO A 30 -2.06 19.19 -38.77
CA PRO A 30 -1.77 17.95 -38.08
C PRO A 30 -3.10 17.39 -37.58
N THR A 31 -3.45 16.20 -38.09
CA THR A 31 -4.62 15.44 -37.66
C THR A 31 -4.67 15.48 -36.13
N PRO A 32 -5.77 15.89 -35.49
CA PRO A 32 -5.84 15.89 -34.04
C PRO A 32 -5.56 14.45 -33.59
N SER A 33 -4.38 14.24 -33.01
CA SER A 33 -4.00 12.97 -32.42
C SER A 33 -5.07 12.65 -31.40
N VAL A 34 -5.93 11.69 -31.75
CA VAL A 34 -6.93 11.14 -30.84
C VAL A 34 -6.13 10.59 -29.68
N SER A 35 -6.07 11.35 -28.58
CA SER A 35 -5.37 10.93 -27.38
C SER A 35 -6.04 9.64 -26.93
N LEU A 36 -5.32 8.53 -27.03
CA LEU A 36 -5.78 7.25 -26.51
C LEU A 36 -6.18 7.45 -25.04
N PRO A 37 -7.26 6.80 -24.58
CA PRO A 37 -7.66 6.90 -23.19
C PRO A 37 -6.47 6.52 -22.31
N VAL A 38 -6.01 7.47 -21.49
CA VAL A 38 -4.90 7.24 -20.55
C VAL A 38 -5.29 6.07 -19.67
N SER A 39 -4.48 5.00 -19.70
CA SER A 39 -4.74 3.80 -18.93
C SER A 39 -4.83 4.13 -17.44
N SER A 40 -5.71 3.45 -16.71
CA SER A 40 -5.80 3.55 -15.25
C SER A 40 -4.42 3.37 -14.59
N VAL A 41 -3.61 2.46 -15.14
CA VAL A 41 -2.23 2.20 -14.69
C VAL A 41 -1.33 3.43 -14.86
N ASP A 42 -1.41 4.14 -15.98
CA ASP A 42 -0.62 5.36 -16.22
C ASP A 42 -0.96 6.46 -15.22
N LYS A 43 -2.25 6.60 -14.89
CA LYS A 43 -2.73 7.56 -13.88
C LYS A 43 -2.19 7.20 -12.50
N ILE A 44 -2.18 5.91 -12.14
CA ILE A 44 -1.65 5.42 -10.87
C ILE A 44 -0.14 5.67 -10.76
N ILE A 45 0.64 5.35 -11.79
CA ILE A 45 2.08 5.62 -11.80
C ILE A 45 2.36 7.12 -11.67
N ALA A 46 1.60 7.96 -12.37
CA ALA A 46 1.74 9.41 -12.27
C ALA A 46 1.47 9.90 -10.84
N GLU A 47 0.42 9.41 -10.19
CA GLU A 47 0.08 9.78 -8.80
C GLU A 47 1.11 9.27 -7.79
N LEU A 48 1.64 8.06 -7.97
CA LEU A 48 2.74 7.54 -7.15
C LEU A 48 3.97 8.44 -7.21
N ARG A 49 4.39 8.83 -8.43
CA ARG A 49 5.53 9.74 -8.62
C ARG A 49 5.29 11.11 -7.99
N ASN A 50 4.08 11.63 -8.14
CA ASN A 50 3.66 12.89 -7.52
C ASN A 50 3.81 12.84 -6.00
N ARG A 51 3.36 11.74 -5.37
CA ARG A 51 3.48 11.52 -3.93
C ARG A 51 4.92 11.32 -3.47
N CYS A 52 5.73 10.55 -4.20
CA CYS A 52 7.17 10.42 -3.90
C CYS A 52 7.90 11.78 -3.92
N ARG A 53 7.43 12.72 -4.75
CA ARG A 53 7.96 14.09 -4.86
C ARG A 53 7.34 15.08 -3.87
N GLY A 54 6.47 14.62 -2.97
CA GLY A 54 5.76 15.46 -2.01
C GLY A 54 4.74 16.42 -2.65
N ARG A 55 4.18 16.06 -3.81
CA ARG A 55 3.21 16.86 -4.57
C ARG A 55 1.94 16.06 -4.90
N PRO A 56 1.20 15.53 -3.91
CA PRO A 56 -0.03 14.80 -4.19
C PRO A 56 -1.00 15.65 -5.02
N GLN A 57 -1.62 15.11 -6.07
CA GLN A 57 -2.71 15.82 -6.75
C GLN A 57 -4.01 15.77 -5.96
N VAL A 58 -4.18 14.70 -5.17
CA VAL A 58 -5.34 14.47 -4.33
C VAL A 58 -4.89 14.54 -2.88
N GLU A 59 -5.38 15.53 -2.14
CA GLU A 59 -5.10 15.72 -0.71
C GLU A 59 -5.78 14.66 0.19
N GLU A 60 -6.50 13.71 -0.38
CA GLU A 60 -7.11 12.62 0.37
C GLU A 60 -6.04 11.76 1.06
N GLU A 61 -6.24 11.56 2.36
CA GLU A 61 -5.41 10.72 3.23
C GLU A 61 -5.35 9.28 2.72
N TRP A 62 -6.41 8.80 2.05
CA TRP A 62 -6.48 7.43 1.52
C TRP A 62 -6.81 7.48 0.05
N TRP A 63 -5.86 7.06 -0.78
CA TRP A 63 -6.08 7.00 -2.22
C TRP A 63 -6.41 5.57 -2.66
N CYS A 64 -7.65 5.35 -3.07
CA CYS A 64 -8.19 4.05 -3.47
C CYS A 64 -8.63 4.10 -4.93
N VAL A 65 -8.20 3.12 -5.73
CA VAL A 65 -8.58 3.00 -7.14
C VAL A 65 -9.09 1.58 -7.41
N SER A 66 -10.17 1.48 -8.18
CA SER A 66 -10.63 0.17 -8.67
C SER A 66 -9.70 -0.28 -9.80
N LEU A 67 -9.11 -1.45 -9.64
CA LEU A 67 -8.09 -1.99 -10.53
C LEU A 67 -8.33 -3.49 -10.68
N SER A 68 -8.43 -3.99 -11.90
CA SER A 68 -8.52 -5.43 -12.14
C SER A 68 -7.20 -6.13 -11.82
N LEU A 69 -7.22 -7.46 -11.70
CA LEU A 69 -6.00 -8.24 -11.43
C LEU A 69 -4.97 -8.09 -12.55
N ASP A 70 -5.40 -8.06 -13.82
CA ASP A 70 -4.50 -7.91 -14.96
C ASP A 70 -3.86 -6.51 -14.99
N GLU A 71 -4.65 -5.47 -14.72
CA GLU A 71 -4.13 -4.11 -14.59
C GLU A 71 -3.20 -3.96 -13.38
N PHE A 72 -3.49 -4.64 -12.27
CA PHE A 72 -2.61 -4.67 -11.11
C PHE A 72 -1.27 -5.34 -11.42
N ASN A 73 -1.28 -6.49 -12.12
CA ASN A 73 -0.04 -7.14 -12.55
C ASN A 73 0.77 -6.24 -13.49
N ALA A 74 0.10 -5.52 -14.39
CA ALA A 74 0.76 -4.54 -15.27
C ALA A 74 1.31 -3.33 -14.49
N LEU A 75 0.62 -2.90 -13.44
CA LEU A 75 1.08 -1.85 -12.53
C LEU A 75 2.31 -2.30 -11.74
N GLU A 76 2.29 -3.51 -11.16
CA GLU A 76 3.39 -4.08 -10.38
C GLU A 76 4.66 -4.17 -11.22
N ALA A 77 4.57 -4.70 -12.44
CA ALA A 77 5.70 -4.76 -13.37
C ALA A 77 6.30 -3.38 -13.69
N ARG A 78 5.46 -2.34 -13.77
CA ARG A 78 5.92 -0.96 -14.00
C ARG A 78 6.55 -0.31 -12.76
N ILE A 79 6.01 -0.59 -11.57
CA ILE A 79 6.59 -0.14 -10.31
C ILE A 79 7.96 -0.80 -10.11
N GLU A 80 8.10 -2.09 -10.42
CA GLU A 80 9.37 -2.80 -10.32
C GLU A 80 10.44 -2.22 -11.27
N ALA A 81 10.03 -1.86 -12.49
CA ALA A 81 10.90 -1.24 -13.48
C ALA A 81 11.30 0.22 -13.17
N ASP A 82 10.60 0.91 -12.27
CA ASP A 82 10.82 2.32 -11.94
C ASP A 82 11.47 2.47 -10.55
N GLU A 83 12.79 2.69 -10.52
CA GLU A 83 13.57 2.83 -9.29
C GLU A 83 13.07 3.94 -8.37
N ASP A 84 12.50 5.03 -8.92
CA ASP A 84 11.96 6.15 -8.13
C ASP A 84 10.73 5.75 -7.29
N LEU A 85 10.08 4.64 -7.65
CA LEU A 85 8.90 4.12 -6.96
C LEU A 85 9.25 3.03 -5.93
N HIS A 86 10.52 2.60 -5.88
CA HIS A 86 10.99 1.62 -4.90
C HIS A 86 10.85 2.19 -3.49
N GLY A 87 10.01 1.55 -2.67
CA GLY A 87 9.69 2.01 -1.30
C GLY A 87 8.27 2.53 -1.14
N SER A 88 7.53 2.73 -2.23
CA SER A 88 6.09 2.99 -2.15
C SER A 88 5.38 1.78 -1.52
N LYS A 89 4.71 1.99 -0.39
CA LYS A 89 3.92 0.94 0.27
C LYS A 89 2.50 0.95 -0.29
N TYR A 90 2.02 -0.15 -0.84
CA TYR A 90 0.65 -0.28 -1.33
C TYR A 90 0.08 -1.65 -1.00
N ASP A 91 -1.24 -1.75 -1.01
CA ASP A 91 -1.98 -3.00 -0.92
C ASP A 91 -2.87 -3.17 -2.14
N TYR A 92 -3.07 -4.42 -2.54
CA TYR A 92 -4.11 -4.80 -3.49
C TYR A 92 -5.02 -5.83 -2.85
N PHE A 93 -6.33 -5.60 -2.94
CA PHE A 93 -7.37 -6.47 -2.40
C PHE A 93 -8.08 -7.15 -3.58
N PRO A 94 -7.70 -8.39 -3.96
CA PRO A 94 -8.26 -9.07 -5.13
C PRO A 94 -9.78 -9.25 -5.06
N ASP A 95 -10.31 -9.57 -3.89
CA ASP A 95 -11.74 -9.77 -3.65
C ASP A 95 -12.57 -8.51 -3.93
N LEU A 96 -11.94 -7.34 -3.81
CA LEU A 96 -12.57 -6.04 -4.04
C LEU A 96 -12.16 -5.40 -5.36
N ALA A 97 -11.19 -5.99 -6.07
CA ALA A 97 -10.50 -5.38 -7.20
C ALA A 97 -10.07 -3.93 -6.87
N LYS A 98 -9.46 -3.72 -5.70
CA LYS A 98 -9.05 -2.40 -5.21
C LYS A 98 -7.56 -2.32 -4.95
N PHE A 99 -6.93 -1.31 -5.55
CA PHE A 99 -5.60 -0.84 -5.22
C PHE A 99 -5.71 0.27 -4.18
N VAL A 100 -4.92 0.17 -3.11
CA VAL A 100 -4.87 1.13 -2.02
C VAL A 100 -3.43 1.54 -1.79
N LEU A 101 -3.16 2.84 -1.95
CA LEU A 101 -1.86 3.38 -1.61
C LEU A 101 -1.79 3.62 -0.10
N ARG A 102 -0.86 2.95 0.59
CA ARG A 102 -0.65 3.16 2.03
C ARG A 102 -0.01 4.52 2.23
N MET A 103 -0.50 5.30 3.21
CA MET A 103 0.23 6.48 3.64
C MET A 103 1.62 6.09 4.13
N ALA A 104 2.64 6.74 3.60
CA ALA A 104 3.94 6.80 4.24
C ALA A 104 3.83 7.84 5.36
N GLY A 105 3.96 7.40 6.61
CA GLY A 105 3.96 8.34 7.72
C GLY A 105 4.04 7.68 9.08
N ASP A 106 4.75 8.34 9.97
CA ASP A 106 4.87 7.97 11.39
C ASP A 106 3.50 7.94 12.06
N LEU A 107 2.55 8.77 11.60
CA LEU A 107 1.17 8.77 12.09
C LEU A 107 0.50 7.41 11.85
N ARG A 108 0.53 6.87 10.62
CA ARG A 108 -0.07 5.56 10.30
C ARG A 108 0.54 4.45 11.15
N GLU A 109 1.86 4.39 11.23
CA GLU A 109 2.56 3.39 12.03
C GLU A 109 2.24 3.56 13.53
N SER A 110 2.09 4.80 14.02
CA SER A 110 1.68 5.06 15.41
C SER A 110 0.25 4.60 15.69
N VAL A 111 -0.69 4.82 14.76
CA VAL A 111 -2.08 4.37 14.88
C VAL A 111 -2.13 2.84 14.89
N ILE A 112 -1.40 2.18 13.98
CA ILE A 112 -1.28 0.71 13.94
C ILE A 112 -0.76 0.18 15.28
N ARG A 113 0.33 0.75 15.81
CA ARG A 113 0.89 0.30 17.11
C ARG A 113 -0.09 0.50 18.26
N ARG A 114 -0.84 1.62 18.29
CA ARG A 114 -1.88 1.84 19.31
C ARG A 114 -3.01 0.80 19.18
N PHE A 115 -3.41 0.49 17.94
CA PHE A 115 -4.41 -0.53 17.62
C PHE A 115 -3.99 -1.93 18.09
N GLU A 116 -2.78 -2.35 17.73
CA GLU A 116 -2.21 -3.62 18.17
C GLU A 116 -2.13 -3.71 19.69
N LYS A 117 -1.66 -2.65 20.35
CA LYS A 117 -1.58 -2.59 21.83
C LYS A 117 -2.96 -2.72 22.46
N HIS A 118 -3.97 -2.04 21.91
CA HIS A 118 -5.34 -2.08 22.42
C HIS A 118 -5.98 -3.46 22.23
N ILE A 119 -5.82 -4.08 21.07
CA ILE A 119 -6.28 -5.46 20.82
C ILE A 119 -5.62 -6.42 21.79
N ASN A 120 -4.29 -6.37 21.93
CA ASN A 120 -3.56 -7.24 22.84
C ASN A 120 -4.02 -7.07 24.30
N PHE A 121 -4.28 -5.83 24.73
CA PHE A 121 -4.82 -5.57 26.06
C PHE A 121 -6.20 -6.22 26.26
N GLN A 122 -7.11 -6.09 25.29
CA GLN A 122 -8.42 -6.74 25.36
C GLN A 122 -8.29 -8.27 25.35
N LEU A 123 -7.43 -8.84 24.50
CA LEU A 123 -7.20 -10.28 24.46
C LEU A 123 -6.65 -10.83 25.79
N LEU A 124 -5.68 -10.13 26.40
CA LEU A 124 -5.13 -10.50 27.71
C LEU A 124 -6.17 -10.41 28.82
N SER A 125 -7.00 -9.36 28.83
CA SER A 125 -8.11 -9.24 29.78
C SER A 125 -9.09 -10.40 29.63
N ILE A 126 -9.43 -10.79 28.40
CA ILE A 126 -10.34 -11.91 28.12
C ILE A 126 -9.73 -13.25 28.56
N GLN A 127 -8.42 -13.41 28.40
CA GLN A 127 -7.69 -14.58 28.85
C GLN A 127 -7.67 -14.69 30.38
N GLN A 128 -7.44 -13.59 31.09
CA GLN A 128 -7.46 -13.55 32.57
C GLN A 128 -8.84 -13.87 33.15
N ASP A 129 -9.91 -13.46 32.47
CA ASP A 129 -11.28 -13.79 32.86
C ASP A 129 -11.63 -15.28 32.70
N GLY A 130 -10.77 -16.10 32.07
CA GLY A 130 -11.01 -17.53 31.82
C GLY A 130 -12.19 -17.82 30.88
N SER A 131 -12.70 -16.80 30.20
CA SER A 131 -13.97 -16.81 29.48
C SER A 131 -13.80 -16.80 27.96
N LEU A 132 -12.61 -17.22 27.47
CA LEU A 132 -12.28 -17.36 26.05
C LEU A 132 -13.25 -18.27 25.26
N VAL A 133 -14.07 -19.06 25.96
CA VAL A 133 -15.04 -19.99 25.36
C VAL A 133 -16.40 -19.37 25.04
N ASN A 134 -16.68 -18.14 25.47
CA ASN A 134 -17.96 -17.49 25.13
C ASN A 134 -17.87 -16.84 23.74
N GLY A 135 -18.35 -17.54 22.71
CA GLY A 135 -18.39 -17.07 21.32
C GLY A 135 -19.20 -15.78 21.08
N GLU A 136 -19.89 -15.28 22.12
CA GLU A 136 -20.63 -14.01 22.12
C GLU A 136 -19.76 -12.79 22.47
N ARG A 137 -18.50 -12.97 22.91
CA ARG A 137 -17.64 -11.81 23.15
C ARG A 137 -17.39 -11.06 21.82
N ILE A 138 -17.32 -9.74 21.92
CA ILE A 138 -17.10 -8.85 20.77
C ILE A 138 -15.93 -7.95 21.13
N LEU A 139 -14.91 -7.93 20.27
CA LEU A 139 -13.84 -6.95 20.30
C LEU A 139 -14.41 -5.61 19.86
N ARG A 140 -14.45 -4.65 20.77
CA ARG A 140 -15.00 -3.32 20.54
C ARG A 140 -13.85 -2.34 20.40
N ILE A 141 -13.77 -1.65 19.28
CA ILE A 141 -12.66 -0.77 18.97
C ILE A 141 -13.23 0.61 18.65
N GLY A 142 -13.10 1.55 19.59
CA GLY A 142 -13.55 2.93 19.39
C GLY A 142 -12.50 3.73 18.63
N LEU A 143 -12.88 4.42 17.55
CA LEU A 143 -11.93 5.26 16.80
C LEU A 143 -11.29 6.35 17.69
N LYS A 144 -12.04 6.83 18.69
CA LYS A 144 -11.56 7.76 19.72
C LYS A 144 -10.39 7.25 20.56
N ASP A 145 -10.21 5.93 20.64
CA ASP A 145 -9.13 5.32 21.45
C ASP A 145 -7.76 5.46 20.76
N PHE A 146 -7.74 5.86 19.48
CA PHE A 146 -6.52 5.95 18.67
C PHE A 146 -6.09 7.38 18.36
N GLY A 147 -7.02 8.33 18.33
CA GLY A 147 -6.72 9.74 18.10
C GLY A 147 -6.41 10.47 19.41
N ASN A 148 -5.26 11.14 19.48
CA ASN A 148 -5.05 12.14 20.53
C ASN A 148 -5.79 13.41 20.12
N ARG A 149 -6.42 14.11 21.06
CA ARG A 149 -7.03 15.43 20.81
C ARG A 149 -6.05 16.43 20.22
N HIS A 150 -4.75 16.29 20.53
CA HIS A 150 -3.69 17.11 19.95
C HIS A 150 -3.43 16.83 18.48
N ASP A 151 -3.53 15.56 18.06
CA ASP A 151 -3.22 15.13 16.69
C ASP A 151 -4.43 15.30 15.76
N CYS A 152 -5.65 15.17 16.31
CA CYS A 152 -6.90 15.24 15.56
C CYS A 152 -7.97 16.04 16.35
N PRO A 153 -7.99 17.38 16.25
CA PRO A 153 -9.05 18.18 16.86
C PRO A 153 -10.40 17.81 16.25
N GLY A 154 -11.36 17.41 17.10
CA GLY A 154 -12.66 16.88 16.68
C GLY A 154 -12.81 15.36 16.79
N ILE A 155 -11.78 14.62 17.24
CA ILE A 155 -11.86 13.16 17.41
C ILE A 155 -13.00 12.72 18.35
N ASP A 156 -13.39 13.57 19.31
CA ASP A 156 -14.49 13.29 20.23
C ASP A 156 -15.86 13.24 19.54
N GLU A 157 -15.99 13.87 18.37
CA GLU A 157 -17.22 13.87 17.58
C GLU A 157 -17.34 12.59 16.72
N VAL A 158 -16.23 11.87 16.51
CA VAL A 158 -16.19 10.62 15.75
C VAL A 158 -16.71 9.48 16.62
N SER A 159 -18.00 9.22 16.54
CA SER A 159 -18.69 8.12 17.25
C SER A 159 -18.63 6.77 16.51
N GLY A 160 -17.54 6.52 15.79
CA GLY A 160 -17.34 5.25 15.09
C GLY A 160 -16.83 4.17 16.03
N GLU A 161 -17.62 3.11 16.21
CA GLU A 161 -17.21 1.89 16.89
C GLU A 161 -17.12 0.74 15.89
N ILE A 162 -15.93 0.12 15.82
CA ILE A 162 -15.71 -1.09 15.03
C ILE A 162 -15.91 -2.27 15.97
N THR A 163 -16.87 -3.13 15.63
CA THR A 163 -17.14 -4.36 16.38
C THR A 163 -16.67 -5.56 15.57
N ILE A 164 -15.86 -6.41 16.20
CA ILE A 164 -15.34 -7.64 15.59
C ILE A 164 -15.70 -8.79 16.53
N SER A 165 -16.62 -9.64 16.13
CA SER A 165 -16.93 -10.86 16.90
C SER A 165 -15.74 -11.83 16.89
N PHE A 166 -15.62 -12.69 17.90
CA PHE A 166 -14.57 -13.72 17.93
C PHE A 166 -14.62 -14.65 16.71
N SER A 167 -15.82 -14.96 16.21
CA SER A 167 -15.97 -15.76 14.98
C SER A 167 -15.36 -15.07 13.76
N GLN A 168 -15.54 -13.75 13.64
CA GLN A 168 -14.91 -12.96 12.57
C GLN A 168 -13.40 -12.91 12.74
N LEU A 169 -12.91 -12.66 13.96
CA LEU A 169 -11.48 -12.63 14.25
C LEU A 169 -10.81 -13.97 13.92
N TYR A 170 -11.41 -15.09 14.35
CA TYR A 170 -10.94 -16.43 14.03
C TYR A 170 -10.88 -16.66 12.51
N ASN A 171 -11.94 -16.31 11.78
CA ASN A 171 -11.96 -16.43 10.33
C ASN A 171 -10.88 -15.58 9.64
N ILE A 172 -10.62 -14.36 10.14
CA ILE A 172 -9.57 -13.48 9.63
C ILE A 172 -8.20 -14.15 9.84
N VAL A 173 -7.92 -14.63 11.05
CA VAL A 173 -6.66 -15.31 11.38
C VAL A 173 -6.48 -16.55 10.51
N GLN A 174 -7.49 -17.41 10.42
CA GLN A 174 -7.44 -18.63 9.61
C GLN A 174 -7.15 -18.34 8.13
N ARG A 175 -7.81 -17.33 7.54
CA ARG A 175 -7.56 -16.91 6.16
C ARG A 175 -6.14 -16.37 5.97
N SER A 176 -5.66 -15.57 6.93
CA SER A 176 -4.30 -15.01 6.88
C SER A 176 -3.23 -16.10 6.94
N GLU A 177 -3.45 -17.16 7.73
CA GLU A 177 -2.54 -18.29 7.85
C GLU A 177 -2.48 -19.10 6.55
N VAL A 178 -3.64 -19.43 5.97
CA VAL A 178 -3.70 -20.11 4.66
C VAL A 178 -3.01 -19.31 3.57
N ALA A 179 -3.23 -17.99 3.55
CA ALA A 179 -2.56 -17.10 2.59
C ALA A 179 -1.03 -17.07 2.79
N ALA A 180 -0.56 -16.98 4.04
CA ALA A 180 0.86 -17.01 4.38
C ALA A 180 1.52 -18.33 3.95
N GLN A 181 0.86 -19.46 4.20
CA GLN A 181 1.34 -20.78 3.76
C GLN A 181 1.41 -20.87 2.23
N GLY A 182 0.40 -20.36 1.52
CA GLY A 182 0.39 -20.33 0.06
C GLY A 182 1.51 -19.45 -0.53
N MET A 183 1.79 -18.30 0.09
CA MET A 183 2.91 -17.44 -0.30
C MET A 183 4.26 -18.14 -0.11
N GLU A 184 4.45 -18.84 1.01
CA GLU A 184 5.68 -19.57 1.29
C GLU A 184 5.91 -20.73 0.31
N GLN A 185 4.85 -21.48 -0.04
CA GLN A 185 4.94 -22.52 -1.07
C GLN A 185 5.34 -21.95 -2.44
N ARG A 186 4.78 -20.80 -2.83
CA ARG A 186 5.15 -20.10 -4.07
C ARG A 186 6.61 -19.65 -4.06
N ARG A 187 7.13 -19.17 -2.92
CA ARG A 187 8.56 -18.81 -2.79
C ARG A 187 9.45 -20.04 -3.02
N LYS A 188 9.10 -21.19 -2.44
CA LYS A 188 9.85 -22.44 -2.62
C LYS A 188 9.80 -22.95 -4.07
N GLN A 189 8.64 -22.87 -4.73
CA GLN A 189 8.53 -23.25 -6.14
C GLN A 189 9.38 -22.35 -7.06
N LYS A 190 9.36 -21.03 -6.83
CA LYS A 190 10.19 -20.08 -7.58
C LYS A 190 11.70 -20.28 -7.34
N GLN A 191 12.11 -20.73 -6.15
CA GLN A 191 13.52 -21.07 -5.88
C GLN A 191 13.98 -22.36 -6.57
N GLY A 192 13.08 -23.32 -6.82
CA GLY A 192 13.41 -24.58 -7.49
C GLY A 192 13.40 -24.53 -9.02
N GLN A 193 12.65 -23.59 -9.60
CA GLN A 193 12.62 -23.35 -11.06
C GLN A 193 13.72 -22.37 -11.44
N GLY A 194 14.96 -22.88 -11.42
CA GLY A 194 16.10 -22.18 -11.99
C GLY A 194 15.90 -21.94 -13.49
N ASP A 195 15.49 -20.74 -13.86
CA ASP A 195 16.04 -19.97 -14.98
C ASP A 195 15.61 -18.50 -14.84
N VAL A 196 15.95 -17.89 -13.69
CA VAL A 196 16.19 -16.44 -13.72
C VAL A 196 17.45 -16.31 -14.54
N GLY A 197 17.27 -16.12 -15.85
CA GLY A 197 18.32 -15.65 -16.73
C GLY A 197 18.89 -14.41 -16.08
N TYR A 198 19.97 -14.59 -15.32
CA TYR A 198 20.79 -13.50 -14.85
C TYR A 198 21.07 -12.69 -16.11
N ILE A 199 20.44 -11.52 -16.23
CA ILE A 199 21.04 -10.43 -16.95
C ILE A 199 22.41 -10.34 -16.30
N ARG A 200 23.42 -10.92 -16.95
CA ARG A 200 24.78 -10.88 -16.45
C ARG A 200 25.01 -9.40 -16.19
N PRO A 201 25.32 -8.97 -14.95
CA PRO A 201 25.76 -7.62 -14.75
C PRO A 201 26.85 -7.41 -15.78
N ILE A 202 26.67 -6.43 -16.67
CA ILE A 202 27.71 -6.04 -17.63
C ILE A 202 28.91 -5.79 -16.74
N LYS A 203 29.85 -6.75 -16.74
CA LYS A 203 31.05 -6.67 -15.95
C LYS A 203 31.82 -5.51 -16.54
N ARG A 204 31.60 -4.30 -15.98
CA ARG A 204 32.64 -3.28 -15.98
C ARG A 204 33.87 -4.03 -15.47
N LYS A 205 34.94 -4.00 -16.24
CA LYS A 205 36.22 -4.61 -15.87
C LYS A 205 36.73 -3.93 -14.60
N MET A 206 36.16 -4.27 -13.45
CA MET A 206 36.76 -4.03 -12.16
C MET A 206 37.98 -4.93 -12.12
N ALA A 207 39.16 -4.30 -12.05
CA ALA A 207 40.38 -5.00 -11.74
C ALA A 207 40.11 -5.89 -10.52
N GLN A 208 40.40 -7.19 -10.63
CA GLN A 208 40.32 -8.12 -9.52
C GLN A 208 41.07 -7.50 -8.34
N SER A 209 40.33 -7.09 -7.31
CA SER A 209 40.96 -6.77 -6.03
C SER A 209 41.55 -8.09 -5.52
N PRO A 210 42.84 -8.11 -5.13
CA PRO A 210 43.50 -9.31 -4.66
C PRO A 210 42.73 -9.96 -3.51
N PRO A 211 42.76 -11.30 -3.37
CA PRO A 211 42.21 -11.97 -2.21
C PRO A 211 42.80 -11.33 -0.95
N LYS A 212 41.97 -10.65 -0.17
CA LYS A 212 42.37 -10.18 1.16
C LYS A 212 42.40 -11.42 2.04
N GLU A 213 43.59 -11.94 2.29
CA GLU A 213 43.82 -12.89 3.37
C GLU A 213 43.43 -12.17 4.67
N LEU A 214 42.38 -12.66 5.34
CA LEU A 214 42.04 -12.22 6.69
C LEU A 214 43.21 -12.60 7.58
N ASN A 215 43.88 -11.61 8.13
CA ASN A 215 45.00 -11.84 9.02
C ASN A 215 44.45 -12.52 10.29
N VAL A 216 45.19 -13.46 10.88
CA VAL A 216 44.75 -14.23 12.06
C VAL A 216 44.31 -13.31 13.22
N SER A 217 44.89 -12.10 13.28
CA SER A 217 44.51 -11.05 14.22
C SER A 217 43.09 -10.51 14.04
N ASP A 218 42.57 -10.44 12.82
CA ASP A 218 41.20 -9.98 12.56
C ASP A 218 40.17 -11.04 12.95
N GLU A 219 40.54 -12.33 12.85
CA GLU A 219 39.69 -13.46 13.29
C GLU A 219 39.54 -13.49 14.82
N GLU A 220 40.62 -13.24 15.56
CA GLU A 220 40.57 -13.12 17.02
C GLU A 220 39.71 -11.93 17.49
N ARG A 221 39.79 -10.79 16.79
CA ARG A 221 38.95 -9.62 17.10
C ARG A 221 37.47 -9.90 16.86
N LEU A 222 37.13 -10.64 15.80
CA LEU A 222 35.74 -11.01 15.52
C LEU A 222 35.19 -11.92 16.62
N LYS A 223 35.98 -12.90 17.04
CA LYS A 223 35.62 -13.86 18.09
C LYS A 223 35.40 -13.20 19.45
N ALA A 224 36.23 -12.20 19.79
CA ALA A 224 36.04 -11.42 21.01
C ALA A 224 34.75 -10.58 20.99
N VAL A 225 34.34 -10.09 19.82
CA VAL A 225 33.08 -9.33 19.68
C VAL A 225 31.87 -10.25 19.79
N GLU A 226 31.91 -11.44 19.18
CA GLU A 226 30.83 -12.44 19.33
C GLU A 226 30.66 -12.87 20.80
N GLU A 227 31.76 -13.17 21.51
CA GLU A 227 31.69 -13.58 22.91
C GLU A 227 31.16 -12.46 23.84
N GLU A 228 31.48 -11.19 23.55
CA GLU A 228 30.97 -10.04 24.29
C GLU A 228 29.46 -9.84 24.08
N VAL A 229 28.96 -10.10 22.86
CA VAL A 229 27.51 -10.02 22.56
C VAL A 229 26.74 -11.14 23.28
N ASP A 230 27.28 -12.35 23.31
CA ASP A 230 26.66 -13.48 24.02
C ASP A 230 26.57 -13.25 25.54
N LYS A 231 27.60 -12.64 26.15
CA LYS A 231 27.56 -12.27 27.58
C LYS A 231 26.45 -11.27 27.88
N ARG A 232 26.28 -10.25 27.03
CA ARG A 232 25.23 -9.23 27.21
C ARG A 232 23.82 -9.79 27.09
N LEU A 233 23.62 -10.79 26.23
CA LEU A 233 22.32 -11.45 26.10
C LEU A 233 22.00 -12.27 27.36
N HIS A 234 22.98 -12.96 27.94
CA HIS A 234 22.76 -13.76 29.13
C HIS A 234 22.39 -12.93 30.38
N ASP A 235 23.01 -11.76 30.53
CA ASP A 235 22.72 -10.88 31.67
C ASP A 235 21.30 -10.27 31.58
N GLN A 236 20.80 -9.97 30.38
CA GLN A 236 19.45 -9.39 30.19
C GLN A 236 18.31 -10.35 30.54
N ASP A 237 18.50 -11.66 30.37
CA ASP A 237 17.48 -12.65 30.72
C ASP A 237 17.34 -12.86 32.25
N SER A 238 18.34 -12.46 33.03
CA SER A 238 18.32 -12.59 34.49
C SER A 238 17.51 -11.50 35.21
N GLU A 239 17.15 -10.41 34.53
CA GLU A 239 16.45 -9.25 35.11
C GLU A 239 14.91 -9.41 35.11
N TYR A 240 14.36 -10.48 34.51
CA TYR A 240 12.91 -10.74 34.42
C TYR A 240 12.35 -11.70 35.48
N VAL A 241 12.98 -11.79 36.65
CA VAL A 241 12.43 -12.56 37.80
C VAL A 241 12.01 -11.61 38.93
N LEU A 242 10.88 -10.90 38.73
CA LEU A 242 10.09 -10.29 39.80
C LEU A 242 8.59 -10.33 39.46
#